data_AF-A0AA35U2S4-F1
#
_entry.id   AF-A0AA35U2S4-F1
#
_cell.length_a   1.000
_cell.length_b   1.000
_cell.length_c   1.000
_cell.angle_alpha   90.00
_cell.angle_beta   90.00
_cell.angle_gamma   90.00
#
_symmetry.space_group_name_H-M   'P 1'
#
loop_
_entity.id
_entity.type
_entity.pdbx_description
1 polymer ?
#
loop_
_entity_poly.entity_id
_entity_poly.type
_entity_poly.pdbx_seq_one_letter_code
_entity_poly.pdbx_strand_id
1 'polypeptide(L)'
;MDEDDPFESLLFIEDRLQEQGYGEGRGHGVAEGLKEAAEAGKANGVDVGWEVGYYLGFAETWLRLLKTKPLEHEEKKIRVLSTLVEMLRSFRILDVESTEFRRELSQLQAKYKQTLALLKVPLAAVKAKADLSF
;
A
#
# COMPACT_ATOMS: atom_id res chain seq x y z
N MET A 1 54.59 -29.16 -27.76
CA MET A 1 53.51 -28.59 -26.93
C MET A 1 53.99 -27.21 -26.62
N ASP A 2 53.45 -26.25 -27.36
CA ASP A 2 53.82 -24.85 -27.22
C ASP A 2 53.49 -24.39 -25.79
N GLU A 3 54.44 -23.69 -25.19
CA GLU A 3 54.28 -23.01 -23.91
C GLU A 3 53.07 -22.08 -24.00
N ASP A 4 52.16 -22.15 -23.03
CA ASP A 4 51.07 -21.17 -22.86
C ASP A 4 51.68 -19.76 -22.96
N ASP A 5 51.39 -19.03 -24.06
CA ASP A 5 51.91 -17.67 -24.26
C ASP A 5 51.38 -16.78 -23.13
N PRO A 6 52.25 -16.24 -22.27
CA PRO A 6 51.83 -15.47 -21.11
C PRO A 6 51.02 -14.22 -21.49
N PHE A 7 51.13 -13.73 -22.73
CA PHE A 7 50.40 -12.57 -23.23
C PHE A 7 49.02 -12.89 -23.82
N GLU A 8 48.69 -14.15 -24.11
CA GLU A 8 47.32 -14.52 -24.53
C GLU A 8 46.30 -14.19 -23.43
N SER A 9 46.71 -14.33 -22.17
CA SER A 9 45.88 -13.97 -21.02
C SER A 9 45.62 -12.46 -20.90
N LEU A 10 46.49 -11.62 -21.48
CA LEU A 10 46.37 -10.15 -21.52
C LEU A 10 45.60 -9.66 -22.77
N LEU A 11 45.52 -10.47 -23.80
CA LEU A 11 44.72 -10.16 -24.97
C LEU A 11 43.23 -10.15 -24.59
N PHE A 12 42.50 -9.09 -24.95
CA PHE A 12 41.06 -8.92 -24.63
C PHE A 12 40.72 -8.92 -23.12
N ILE A 13 41.64 -8.55 -22.22
CA ILE A 13 41.30 -8.42 -20.79
C ILE A 13 40.26 -7.33 -20.52
N GLU A 14 40.34 -6.22 -21.24
CA GLU A 14 39.43 -5.08 -21.07
C GLU A 14 37.99 -5.49 -21.43
N ASP A 15 37.81 -6.11 -22.59
CA ASP A 15 36.50 -6.62 -23.03
C ASP A 15 35.92 -7.62 -22.04
N ARG A 16 36.74 -8.56 -21.53
CA ARG A 16 36.31 -9.55 -20.52
C ARG A 16 35.91 -8.91 -19.20
N LEU A 17 36.69 -7.94 -18.71
CA LEU A 17 36.38 -7.22 -17.47
C LEU A 17 35.13 -6.34 -17.63
N GLN A 18 34.93 -5.75 -18.80
CA GLN A 18 33.73 -4.97 -19.10
C GLN A 18 32.49 -5.86 -19.16
N GLU A 19 32.56 -7.00 -19.83
CA GLU A 19 31.47 -7.97 -19.87
C GLU A 19 31.16 -8.56 -18.49
N GLN A 20 32.20 -8.88 -17.70
CA GLN A 20 32.05 -9.35 -16.32
C GLN A 20 31.40 -8.28 -15.45
N GLY A 21 31.94 -7.06 -15.43
CA GLY A 21 31.39 -5.95 -14.66
C GLY A 21 29.95 -5.59 -15.06
N TYR A 22 29.63 -5.66 -16.36
CA TYR A 22 28.26 -5.46 -16.83
C TYR A 22 27.33 -6.60 -16.38
N GLY A 23 27.77 -7.85 -16.48
CA GLY A 23 27.01 -9.02 -16.03
C GLY A 23 26.74 -8.99 -14.53
N GLU A 24 27.78 -8.71 -13.74
CA GLU A 24 27.71 -8.56 -12.29
C GLU A 24 26.83 -7.38 -11.89
N GLY A 25 27.05 -6.20 -12.46
CA GLY A 25 26.26 -5.00 -12.18
C GLY A 25 24.79 -5.17 -12.55
N ARG A 26 24.49 -5.77 -13.70
CA ARG A 26 23.12 -6.08 -14.13
C ARG A 26 22.47 -7.09 -13.18
N GLY A 27 23.17 -8.17 -12.83
CA GLY A 27 22.67 -9.19 -11.91
C GLY A 27 22.37 -8.62 -10.53
N HIS A 28 23.30 -7.82 -9.99
CA HIS A 28 23.15 -7.14 -8.71
C HIS A 28 21.99 -6.15 -8.73
N GLY A 29 21.90 -5.31 -9.76
CA GLY A 29 20.83 -4.32 -9.89
C GLY A 29 19.43 -4.97 -10.00
N VAL A 30 19.30 -6.08 -10.72
CA VAL A 30 18.03 -6.82 -10.78
C VAL A 30 17.68 -7.42 -9.43
N ALA A 31 18.63 -8.06 -8.74
CA ALA A 31 18.39 -8.68 -7.44
C ALA A 31 17.98 -7.63 -6.39
N GLU A 32 18.66 -6.49 -6.36
CA GLU A 32 18.39 -5.40 -5.43
C GLU A 32 17.05 -4.72 -5.72
N GLY A 33 16.75 -4.45 -7.00
CA GLY A 33 15.47 -3.88 -7.42
C GLY A 33 14.28 -4.80 -7.09
N LEU A 34 14.42 -6.11 -7.24
CA LEU A 34 13.37 -7.07 -6.85
C LEU A 34 13.12 -7.08 -5.35
N LYS A 35 14.19 -6.98 -4.55
CA LYS A 35 14.08 -6.93 -3.09
C LYS A 35 13.38 -5.63 -2.64
N GLU A 36 13.80 -4.49 -3.17
CA GLU A 36 13.21 -3.19 -2.87
C GLU A 36 11.73 -3.15 -3.26
N ALA A 37 11.38 -3.63 -4.46
CA ALA A 37 10.00 -3.70 -4.93
C ALA A 37 9.12 -4.60 -4.03
N ALA A 38 9.66 -5.74 -3.56
CA ALA A 38 8.94 -6.62 -2.65
C ALA A 38 8.71 -5.99 -1.27
N GLU A 39 9.72 -5.34 -0.71
CA GLU A 39 9.62 -4.64 0.58
C GLU A 39 8.65 -3.47 0.51
N ALA A 40 8.75 -2.63 -0.54
CA ALA A 40 7.85 -1.50 -0.78
C ALA A 40 6.40 -1.98 -1.00
N GLY A 41 6.20 -3.02 -1.80
CA GLY A 41 4.87 -3.60 -2.03
C GLY A 41 4.23 -4.13 -0.74
N LYS A 42 5.04 -4.78 0.12
CA LYS A 42 4.58 -5.27 1.43
C LYS A 42 4.23 -4.12 2.37
N ALA A 43 5.08 -3.10 2.49
CA ALA A 43 4.84 -1.96 3.37
C ALA A 43 3.57 -1.19 2.95
N ASN A 44 3.48 -0.81 1.67
CA ASN A 44 2.34 -0.10 1.12
C ASN A 44 1.03 -0.91 1.26
N GLY A 45 1.09 -2.22 1.07
CA GLY A 45 -0.07 -3.10 1.25
C GLY A 45 -0.54 -3.20 2.70
N VAL A 46 0.38 -3.20 3.67
CA VAL A 46 0.05 -3.23 5.10
C VAL A 46 -0.67 -1.95 5.52
N ASP A 47 -0.21 -0.78 5.06
CA ASP A 47 -0.80 0.50 5.44
C ASP A 47 -2.22 0.66 4.89
N VAL A 48 -2.42 0.35 3.60
CA VAL A 48 -3.74 0.38 2.98
C VAL A 48 -4.67 -0.65 3.63
N GLY A 49 -4.19 -1.87 3.86
CA GLY A 49 -4.97 -2.93 4.49
C GLY A 49 -5.42 -2.56 5.90
N TRP A 50 -4.52 -1.95 6.68
CA TRP A 50 -4.84 -1.46 8.02
C TRP A 50 -5.89 -0.34 7.98
N GLU A 51 -5.74 0.63 7.08
CA GLU A 51 -6.67 1.75 6.91
C GLU A 51 -8.09 1.25 6.55
N VAL A 52 -8.19 0.40 5.53
CA VAL A 52 -9.47 -0.16 5.06
C VAL A 52 -10.12 -1.03 6.15
N GLY A 53 -9.33 -1.87 6.83
CA GLY A 53 -9.80 -2.71 7.92
C GLY A 53 -10.32 -1.88 9.11
N TYR A 54 -9.62 -0.81 9.47
CA TYR A 54 -10.04 0.11 10.53
C TYR A 54 -11.37 0.81 10.18
N TYR A 55 -11.50 1.33 8.94
CA TYR A 55 -12.74 1.96 8.49
C TYR A 55 -13.92 0.99 8.52
N LEU A 56 -13.71 -0.28 8.15
CA LEU A 56 -14.75 -1.30 8.17
C LEU A 56 -15.19 -1.61 9.61
N GLY A 57 -14.23 -1.88 10.50
CA GLY A 57 -14.51 -2.13 11.91
C GLY A 57 -15.23 -0.97 12.59
N PHE A 58 -14.78 0.27 12.32
CA PHE A 58 -15.44 1.48 12.79
C PHE A 58 -16.88 1.57 12.29
N ALA A 59 -17.09 1.46 10.98
CA ALA A 59 -18.39 1.65 10.36
C ALA A 59 -19.41 0.59 10.82
N GLU A 60 -19.01 -0.68 10.87
CA GLU A 60 -19.89 -1.76 11.33
C GLU A 60 -20.22 -1.65 12.82
N THR A 61 -19.26 -1.22 13.65
CA THR A 61 -19.49 -1.03 15.10
C THR A 61 -20.49 0.08 15.34
N TRP A 62 -20.33 1.23 14.69
CA TRP A 62 -21.30 2.32 14.78
C TRP A 62 -22.67 1.91 14.23
N LEU A 63 -22.71 1.19 13.12
CA LEU A 63 -23.97 0.71 12.57
C LEU A 63 -24.73 -0.21 13.55
N ARG A 64 -24.00 -1.10 14.25
CA ARG A 64 -24.58 -1.94 15.32
C ARG A 64 -25.07 -1.12 16.52
N LEU A 65 -24.32 -0.11 16.94
CA LEU A 65 -24.70 0.76 18.06
C LEU A 65 -25.98 1.58 17.75
N LEU A 66 -26.05 2.19 16.57
CA LEU A 66 -27.21 2.99 16.16
C LEU A 66 -28.48 2.14 15.99
N LYS A 67 -28.33 0.87 15.58
CA LYS A 67 -29.45 -0.07 15.46
C LYS A 67 -29.94 -0.60 16.81
N THR A 68 -29.06 -0.71 17.81
CA THR A 68 -29.42 -1.24 19.14
C THR A 68 -30.00 -0.18 20.07
N LYS A 69 -29.66 1.09 19.86
CA LYS A 69 -30.26 2.23 20.57
C LYS A 69 -30.74 3.27 19.55
N PRO A 70 -31.90 3.04 18.90
CA PRO A 70 -32.44 4.00 17.94
C PRO A 70 -32.77 5.31 18.66
N LEU A 71 -31.91 6.32 18.49
CA LEU A 71 -32.23 7.70 18.83
C LEU A 71 -33.02 8.31 17.68
N GLU A 72 -33.91 9.24 17.98
CA GLU A 72 -34.65 9.95 16.95
C GLU A 72 -33.68 10.66 15.97
N HIS A 73 -34.00 10.65 14.68
CA HIS A 73 -33.27 11.33 13.61
C HIS A 73 -31.89 10.76 13.21
N GLU A 74 -31.60 9.47 13.49
CA GLU A 74 -30.32 8.84 13.11
C GLU A 74 -30.31 8.14 11.73
N GLU A 75 -31.42 8.14 10.99
CA GLU A 75 -31.54 7.51 9.67
C GLU A 75 -30.46 7.96 8.68
N LYS A 76 -30.13 9.25 8.71
CA LYS A 76 -29.05 9.82 7.89
C LYS A 76 -27.69 9.22 8.24
N LYS A 77 -27.41 9.00 9.53
CA LYS A 77 -26.15 8.38 10.00
C LYS A 77 -26.05 6.94 9.54
N ILE A 78 -27.13 6.18 9.73
CA ILE A 78 -27.22 4.78 9.30
C ILE A 78 -27.01 4.68 7.79
N ARG A 79 -27.67 5.52 6.99
CA ARG A 79 -27.53 5.49 5.53
C ARG A 79 -26.09 5.75 5.09
N VAL A 80 -25.43 6.78 5.64
CA VAL A 80 -24.05 7.12 5.25
C VAL A 80 -23.07 6.00 5.68
N LEU A 81 -23.26 5.42 6.86
CA LEU A 81 -22.45 4.29 7.34
C LEU A 81 -22.65 3.03 6.48
N SER A 82 -23.89 2.70 6.09
CA SER A 82 -24.16 1.59 5.17
C SER A 82 -23.44 1.76 3.84
N THR A 83 -23.52 2.96 3.24
CA THR A 83 -22.79 3.24 1.99
C THR A 83 -21.28 3.10 2.18
N LEU A 84 -20.71 3.55 3.30
CA LEU A 84 -19.29 3.37 3.57
C LEU A 84 -18.92 1.88 3.67
N VAL A 85 -19.72 1.06 4.35
CA VAL A 85 -19.51 -0.39 4.45
C VAL A 85 -19.59 -1.06 3.07
N GLU A 86 -20.56 -0.67 2.24
CA GLU A 86 -20.68 -1.17 0.86
C GLU A 86 -19.43 -0.86 0.04
N MET A 87 -18.97 0.40 0.06
CA MET A 87 -17.75 0.82 -0.63
C MET A 87 -16.52 0.03 -0.15
N LEU A 88 -16.39 -0.19 1.16
CA LEU A 88 -15.29 -0.95 1.77
C LEU A 88 -15.32 -2.43 1.39
N ARG A 89 -16.51 -3.03 1.25
CA ARG A 89 -16.67 -4.44 0.83
C ARG A 89 -16.44 -4.63 -0.66
N SER A 90 -16.73 -3.63 -1.49
CA SER A 90 -16.46 -3.65 -2.92
C SER A 90 -15.03 -3.29 -3.28
N PHE A 91 -14.26 -2.72 -2.35
CA PHE A 91 -12.88 -2.31 -2.58
C PHE A 91 -11.98 -3.53 -2.84
N ARG A 92 -11.30 -3.56 -3.99
CA ARG A 92 -10.38 -4.63 -4.36
C ARG A 92 -8.98 -4.07 -4.60
N ILE A 93 -7.99 -4.67 -3.95
CA ILE A 93 -6.58 -4.37 -4.18
C ILE A 93 -6.12 -5.24 -5.34
N LEU A 94 -6.30 -4.75 -6.56
CA LEU A 94 -5.91 -5.45 -7.80
C LEU A 94 -4.57 -4.95 -8.32
N ASP A 95 -4.37 -3.63 -8.32
CA ASP A 95 -3.15 -2.97 -8.76
C ASP A 95 -2.95 -1.67 -7.96
N VAL A 96 -1.88 -1.63 -7.17
CA VAL A 96 -1.56 -0.52 -6.26
C VAL A 96 -1.04 0.71 -7.03
N GLU A 97 -0.52 0.51 -8.24
CA GLU A 97 -0.05 1.60 -9.10
C GLU A 97 -1.16 2.18 -9.98
N SER A 98 -2.29 1.45 -10.11
CA SER A 98 -3.43 1.93 -10.89
C SER A 98 -4.00 3.24 -10.36
N THR A 99 -4.35 4.13 -11.29
CA THR A 99 -4.97 5.42 -10.97
C THR A 99 -6.36 5.24 -10.35
N GLU A 100 -7.01 4.14 -10.70
CA GLU A 100 -8.32 3.70 -10.26
C GLU A 100 -8.29 3.35 -8.78
N PHE A 101 -7.32 2.55 -8.34
CA PHE A 101 -7.11 2.21 -6.94
C PHE A 101 -6.88 3.46 -6.08
N ARG A 102 -5.99 4.36 -6.52
CA ARG A 102 -5.71 5.62 -5.80
C ARG A 102 -6.95 6.51 -5.69
N ARG A 103 -7.77 6.55 -6.75
CA ARG A 103 -9.02 7.30 -6.77
C ARG A 103 -10.05 6.69 -5.81
N GLU A 104 -10.22 5.37 -5.83
CA GLU A 104 -11.14 4.66 -4.92
C GLU A 104 -10.73 4.83 -3.46
N LEU A 105 -9.42 4.73 -3.15
CA LEU A 105 -8.90 4.97 -1.81
C LEU A 105 -9.17 6.40 -1.33
N SER A 106 -8.95 7.40 -2.19
CA SER A 106 -9.26 8.80 -1.89
C SER A 106 -10.76 9.02 -1.62
N GLN A 107 -11.64 8.34 -2.37
CA GLN A 107 -13.08 8.37 -2.14
C GLN A 107 -13.47 7.74 -0.79
N LEU A 108 -12.84 6.61 -0.42
CA LEU A 108 -13.03 5.98 0.89
C LEU A 108 -12.61 6.92 2.03
N GLN A 109 -11.44 7.53 1.92
CA GLN A 109 -10.94 8.51 2.90
C GLN A 109 -11.88 9.71 3.05
N ALA A 110 -12.39 10.25 1.93
CA ALA A 110 -13.34 11.36 1.95
C ALA A 110 -14.65 10.96 2.63
N LYS A 111 -15.18 9.78 2.30
CA LYS A 111 -16.41 9.23 2.90
C LYS A 111 -16.24 8.95 4.40
N TYR A 112 -15.07 8.46 4.80
CA TYR A 112 -14.73 8.25 6.20
C TYR A 112 -14.67 9.58 6.98
N LYS A 113 -14.01 10.60 6.44
CA LYS A 113 -14.02 11.95 7.04
C LYS A 113 -15.44 12.52 7.18
N GLN A 114 -16.29 12.31 6.17
CA GLN A 114 -17.70 12.69 6.22
C GLN A 114 -18.46 11.97 7.35
N THR A 115 -18.23 10.66 7.54
CA THR A 115 -18.85 9.90 8.64
C THR A 115 -18.38 10.36 10.02
N LEU A 116 -17.09 10.67 10.18
CA LEU A 116 -16.58 11.24 11.43
C LEU A 116 -17.25 12.57 11.79
N ALA A 117 -17.36 13.48 10.83
CA ALA A 117 -18.03 14.77 11.01
C ALA A 117 -19.50 14.58 11.40
N LEU A 118 -20.18 13.62 10.76
CA LEU A 118 -21.58 13.31 11.04
C LEU A 118 -21.81 12.67 12.41
N LEU A 119 -20.86 11.85 12.88
CA LEU A 119 -20.88 11.21 14.19
C LEU A 119 -20.32 12.12 15.30
N LYS A 120 -19.80 13.31 14.95
CA LYS A 120 -19.13 14.24 15.87
C LYS A 120 -17.97 13.58 16.63
N VAL A 121 -17.28 12.63 15.99
CA VAL A 121 -16.12 11.94 16.56
C VAL A 121 -14.86 12.74 16.19
N PRO A 122 -14.00 13.09 17.15
CA PRO A 122 -12.78 13.84 16.87
C PRO A 122 -11.81 13.01 16.02
N LEU A 123 -11.28 13.63 14.96
CA LEU A 123 -10.30 13.03 14.04
C LEU A 123 -8.97 12.67 14.74
N ALA A 124 -8.71 13.23 15.92
CA ALA A 124 -7.49 13.00 16.70
C ALA A 124 -7.26 11.53 17.07
N ALA A 125 -8.32 10.72 17.19
CA ALA A 125 -8.20 9.28 17.44
C ALA A 125 -7.54 8.49 16.28
N VAL A 126 -7.46 9.08 15.09
CA VAL A 126 -6.98 8.42 13.85
C VAL A 126 -5.50 8.73 13.57
N LYS A 127 -4.95 9.82 14.14
CA LYS A 127 -3.60 10.32 13.84
C LYS A 127 -2.47 9.68 14.67
N ALA A 128 -2.75 8.76 15.57
CA ALA A 128 -1.73 8.18 16.46
C ALA A 128 -0.62 7.37 15.76
N LYS A 129 -0.64 7.23 14.42
CA LYS A 129 0.39 6.51 13.64
C LYS A 129 1.06 7.30 12.53
N ALA A 130 0.66 8.56 12.27
CA ALA A 130 1.34 9.41 11.28
C ALA A 130 2.76 9.82 11.72
N ASP A 131 3.13 9.60 12.99
CA ASP A 131 4.46 9.85 13.56
C ASP A 131 5.38 8.61 13.59
N LEU A 132 5.01 7.52 12.92
CA LEU A 132 5.89 6.36 12.71
C LEU A 132 6.29 6.28 11.24
N SER A 133 6.95 7.34 10.77
CA SER A 133 7.79 7.27 9.58
C SER A 133 8.99 6.36 9.87
N PHE A 134 8.99 5.18 9.28
CA PHE A 134 10.23 4.48 8.93
C PHE A 134 10.54 4.79 7.47
#